data_AF-A0A534S8H1-F1
#
_entry.id   AF-A0A534S8H1-F1
#
_cell.length_a   1.000
_cell.length_b   1.000
_cell.length_c   1.000
_cell.angle_alpha   90.00
_cell.angle_beta   90.00
_cell.angle_gamma   90.00
#
_symmetry.space_group_name_H-M   'P 1'
#
loop_
_entity.id
_entity.type
_entity.pdbx_description
1 polymer ?
#
loop_
_entity_poly.entity_id
_entity_poly.type
_entity_poly.pdbx_seq_one_letter_code
_entity_poly.pdbx_strand_id
1 'polypeptide(L)'
;MDDLLPLAILSLVHIGAFQIFYMATTNTTLQIIVPDHLRGRVMSIYALDRGLMPIGALTAGVSAHWIGAPATVSYMGIAVILMAGLVAWRAPVVRDLGVS
;
A
#
# COMPACT_ATOMS: atom_id res chain seq x y z
N MET A 1 4.56 -24.62 -18.81
CA MET A 1 3.97 -23.84 -17.69
C MET A 1 5.02 -23.57 -16.61
N ASP A 2 6.28 -23.90 -16.90
CA ASP A 2 7.35 -24.17 -15.93
C ASP A 2 8.31 -22.97 -15.86
N ASP A 3 8.43 -22.22 -16.96
CA ASP A 3 9.23 -20.99 -17.06
C ASP A 3 8.57 -19.75 -16.41
N LEU A 4 7.25 -19.78 -16.19
CA LEU A 4 6.50 -18.68 -15.58
C LEU A 4 6.52 -18.73 -14.04
N LEU A 5 6.68 -19.92 -13.46
CA LEU A 5 6.78 -20.14 -12.02
C LEU A 5 7.93 -19.34 -11.37
N PRO A 6 9.18 -19.38 -11.87
CA PRO A 6 10.26 -18.60 -11.28
C PRO A 6 10.00 -17.09 -11.38
N LEU A 7 9.40 -16.61 -12.47
CA LEU A 7 9.05 -15.19 -12.63
C LEU A 7 7.96 -14.76 -11.63
N ALA A 8 6.94 -15.60 -11.43
CA ALA A 8 5.89 -15.36 -10.45
C ALA A 8 6.44 -15.33 -9.02
N ILE A 9 7.30 -16.30 -8.66
CA ILE A 9 7.95 -16.35 -7.34
C ILE A 9 8.81 -15.11 -7.13
N LEU A 10 9.63 -14.73 -8.11
CA LEU A 10 10.47 -13.54 -8.02
C LEU A 10 9.63 -12.27 -7.87
N SER A 11 8.50 -12.18 -8.56
CA SER A 11 7.55 -11.07 -8.41
C SER A 11 6.94 -11.01 -7.00
N LEU A 12 6.51 -12.16 -6.46
CA LEU A 12 5.96 -12.26 -5.09
C LEU A 12 6.99 -11.88 -4.03
N VAL A 13 8.25 -12.30 -4.21
CA VAL A 13 9.35 -11.92 -3.30
C VAL A 13 9.56 -10.40 -3.30
N HIS A 14 9.58 -9.76 -4.48
CA HIS A 14 9.70 -8.30 -4.57
C HIS A 14 8.52 -7.60 -3.91
N ILE A 15 7.28 -8.03 -4.23
CA ILE A 15 6.05 -7.47 -3.63
C ILE A 15 6.09 -7.58 -2.10
N GLY A 16 6.45 -8.76 -1.58
CA GLY A 16 6.56 -8.98 -0.13
C GLY A 16 7.62 -8.11 0.53
N ALA A 17 8.79 -7.98 -0.09
CA ALA A 17 9.86 -7.12 0.41
C ALA A 17 9.39 -5.66 0.49
N PHE A 18 8.83 -5.10 -0.59
CA PHE A 18 8.31 -3.73 -0.61
C PHE A 18 7.18 -3.52 0.39
N GLN A 19 6.29 -4.50 0.56
CA GLN A 19 5.21 -4.44 1.55
C GLN A 19 5.75 -4.34 2.97
N ILE A 20 6.76 -5.14 3.32
CA ILE A 20 7.39 -5.11 4.65
C ILE A 20 8.07 -3.76 4.88
N PHE A 21 8.84 -3.26 3.91
CA PHE A 21 9.46 -1.94 4.00
C PHE A 21 8.41 -0.84 4.21
N TYR A 22 7.36 -0.82 3.39
CA TYR A 22 6.27 0.15 3.50
C TYR A 22 5.62 0.12 4.88
N MET A 23 5.31 -1.07 5.40
CA MET A 23 4.68 -1.22 6.72
C MET A 23 5.62 -0.78 7.84
N ALA A 24 6.90 -1.16 7.78
CA ALA A 24 7.91 -0.77 8.76
C ALA A 24 8.11 0.75 8.78
N THR A 25 8.34 1.36 7.62
CA THR A 25 8.49 2.82 7.49
C THR A 25 7.26 3.55 8.01
N THR A 26 6.06 3.15 7.60
CA THR A 26 4.81 3.79 8.03
C THR A 26 4.64 3.70 9.55
N ASN A 27 4.87 2.52 10.14
CA ASN A 27 4.78 2.33 11.59
C ASN A 27 5.80 3.18 12.35
N THR A 28 7.04 3.26 11.87
CA THR A 28 8.11 4.04 12.52
C THR A 28 7.86 5.54 12.39
N THR A 29 7.48 6.02 11.20
CA THR A 29 7.15 7.43 10.96
C THR A 29 5.98 7.87 11.83
N LEU A 30 4.92 7.07 11.95
CA LEU A 30 3.81 7.35 12.85
C LEU A 30 4.25 7.39 14.32
N GLN A 31 5.12 6.48 14.75
CA GLN A 31 5.61 6.47 16.12
C GLN A 31 6.49 7.68 16.47
N ILE A 32 7.24 8.23 15.50
CA ILE A 32 8.14 9.38 15.71
C ILE A 32 7.39 10.72 15.65
N ILE A 33 6.41 10.86 14.74
CA ILE A 33 5.72 12.14 14.52
C ILE A 33 4.57 12.35 15.52
N VAL A 34 3.98 11.28 16.05
CA VAL A 34 2.79 11.38 16.90
C VAL A 34 3.16 11.68 18.36
N PRO A 35 2.62 12.75 18.98
CA PRO A 35 2.83 13.03 20.40
C PRO A 35 2.29 11.92 21.31
N ASP A 36 2.96 11.64 22.43
CA ASP A 36 2.61 10.53 23.34
C ASP A 36 1.14 10.53 23.79
N HIS A 37 0.57 11.71 24.03
CA HIS A 37 -0.83 11.87 24.47
C HIS A 37 -1.87 11.57 23.37
N LEU A 38 -1.47 11.54 22.08
CA LEU A 38 -2.34 11.21 20.94
C LEU A 38 -2.01 9.85 20.31
N ARG A 39 -0.95 9.17 20.77
CA ARG A 39 -0.46 7.94 20.16
C ARG A 39 -1.54 6.87 20.04
N GLY A 40 -2.35 6.68 21.08
CA GLY A 40 -3.47 5.74 21.06
C GLY A 40 -4.52 6.09 19.99
N ARG A 41 -4.91 7.37 19.87
CA ARG A 41 -5.93 7.82 18.89
C ARG A 41 -5.44 7.69 17.45
N VAL A 42 -4.20 8.08 17.18
CA VAL A 42 -3.64 7.97 15.82
C VAL A 42 -3.43 6.52 15.42
N MET A 43 -2.95 5.67 16.34
CA MET A 43 -2.82 4.23 16.06
C MET A 43 -4.18 3.55 15.87
N SER A 44 -5.25 3.98 16.56
CA SER A 44 -6.61 3.50 16.30
C SER A 44 -7.12 3.89 14.92
N ILE A 45 -6.84 5.12 14.45
CA ILE A 45 -7.18 5.53 13.08
C ILE A 45 -6.36 4.72 12.06
N TYR A 46 -5.07 4.52 12.32
CA TYR A 46 -4.23 3.66 11.48
C TYR A 46 -4.74 2.21 11.44
N ALA A 47 -5.29 1.69 12.54
CA ALA A 47 -5.91 0.35 12.56
C ALA A 47 -7.19 0.25 11.71
N LEU A 48 -7.88 1.37 11.42
CA LEU A 48 -9.03 1.37 10.51
C LEU A 48 -8.65 0.99 9.08
N ASP A 49 -7.40 1.24 8.67
CA ASP A 49 -6.88 0.78 7.37
C ASP A 49 -7.09 -0.73 7.19
N ARG A 50 -6.78 -1.52 8.24
CA ARG A 50 -7.04 -2.96 8.23
C ARG A 50 -8.53 -3.31 8.22
N GLY A 51 -9.38 -2.45 8.78
CA GLY A 51 -10.84 -2.60 8.70
C GLY A 51 -11.41 -2.33 7.31
N LEU A 52 -10.73 -1.53 6.50
CA LEU A 52 -11.11 -1.24 5.10
C LEU A 52 -10.59 -2.29 4.10
N MET A 53 -9.58 -3.07 4.48
CA MET A 53 -9.05 -4.18 3.68
C MET A 53 -10.13 -5.10 3.07
N PRO A 54 -11.15 -5.60 3.80
CA PRO A 54 -12.20 -6.43 3.20
C PRO A 54 -13.02 -5.71 2.11
N ILE A 55 -13.20 -4.39 2.21
CA ILE A 55 -13.90 -3.61 1.17
C ILE A 55 -13.06 -3.55 -0.10
N GLY A 56 -11.75 -3.34 0.03
CA GLY A 56 -10.81 -3.42 -1.09
C GLY A 56 -10.80 -4.81 -1.73
N ALA A 57 -10.76 -5.86 -0.92
CA ALA A 57 -10.79 -7.25 -1.38
C ALA A 57 -12.10 -7.61 -2.11
N LEU A 58 -13.26 -7.15 -1.62
CA LEU A 58 -14.55 -7.34 -2.30
C LEU A 58 -14.57 -6.61 -3.64
N THR A 59 -14.10 -5.37 -3.69
CA THR A 59 -14.06 -4.57 -4.93
C THR A 59 -13.13 -5.22 -5.96
N ALA A 60 -11.98 -5.72 -5.52
CA ALA A 60 -11.05 -6.48 -6.33
C ALA A 60 -11.66 -7.80 -6.82
N GLY A 61 -12.34 -8.55 -5.95
CA GLY A 61 -12.97 -9.83 -6.28
C GLY A 61 -14.11 -9.68 -7.28
N VAL A 62 -14.99 -8.68 -7.09
CA VAL A 62 -16.06 -8.37 -8.04
C VAL A 62 -15.44 -8.00 -9.39
N SER A 63 -14.48 -7.06 -9.41
CA SER A 63 -13.81 -6.67 -10.66
C SER A 63 -13.15 -7.87 -11.35
N ALA A 64 -12.48 -8.74 -10.60
CA ALA A 64 -11.85 -9.95 -11.13
C ALA A 64 -12.86 -10.93 -11.76
N HIS A 65 -14.11 -10.97 -11.27
CA HIS A 65 -15.16 -11.80 -11.86
C HIS A 65 -15.61 -11.29 -13.24
N TRP A 66 -15.68 -9.96 -13.44
CA TRP A 66 -16.16 -9.37 -14.69
C TRP A 66 -15.08 -9.22 -15.76
N ILE A 67 -13.86 -8.79 -15.37
CA ILE A 67 -12.77 -8.44 -16.31
C ILE A 67 -11.55 -9.38 -16.20
N GLY A 68 -11.58 -10.37 -15.31
CA GLY A 68 -10.49 -11.30 -15.07
C GLY A 68 -9.43 -10.79 -14.10
N ALA A 69 -8.68 -11.72 -13.52
CA ALA A 69 -7.67 -11.42 -12.49
C ALA A 69 -6.50 -10.53 -13.01
N PRO A 70 -5.87 -10.80 -14.17
CA PRO A 70 -4.73 -9.99 -14.63
C PRO A 70 -5.10 -8.54 -14.94
N ALA A 71 -6.29 -8.33 -15.54
CA ALA A 71 -6.78 -7.00 -15.86
C ALA A 71 -7.11 -6.21 -14.58
N THR A 72 -7.76 -6.86 -13.61
CA THR A 72 -8.07 -6.23 -12.31
C THR A 72 -6.83 -5.78 -11.57
N VAL A 73 -5.80 -6.64 -11.48
CA VAL A 73 -4.53 -6.29 -10.83
C VAL A 73 -3.87 -5.10 -11.52
N SER A 74 -3.92 -5.05 -12.85
CA SER A 74 -3.37 -3.93 -13.63
C SER A 74 -4.11 -2.62 -13.35
N TYR A 75 -5.44 -2.63 -13.34
CA TYR A 75 -6.26 -1.45 -13.00
C TYR A 75 -5.99 -0.94 -11.59
N MET A 76 -5.93 -1.85 -10.61
CA MET A 76 -5.62 -1.48 -9.22
C MET A 76 -4.20 -0.92 -9.10
N GLY A 77 -3.22 -1.52 -9.78
CA GLY A 77 -1.85 -1.03 -9.82
C GLY A 77 -1.74 0.38 -10.42
N ILE A 78 -2.41 0.64 -11.54
CA ILE A 78 -2.46 1.97 -12.16
C ILE A 78 -3.11 2.98 -11.21
N ALA A 79 -4.22 2.62 -10.57
CA ALA A 79 -4.89 3.50 -9.60
C ALA A 79 -3.97 3.88 -8.43
N VAL A 80 -3.21 2.92 -7.90
CA VAL A 80 -2.21 3.16 -6.84
C VAL A 80 -1.09 4.08 -7.33
N ILE A 81 -0.54 3.84 -8.53
CA ILE A 81 0.53 4.68 -9.10
C ILE A 81 0.04 6.12 -9.31
N LEU A 82 -1.17 6.30 -9.85
CA LEU A 82 -1.77 7.62 -10.03
C LEU A 82 -1.99 8.34 -8.70
N MET A 83 -2.49 7.63 -7.69
CA MET A 83 -2.68 8.18 -6.36
C MET A 83 -1.34 8.56 -5.71
N ALA A 84 -0.33 7.69 -5.81
CA ALA A 84 1.02 7.98 -5.32
C ALA A 84 1.63 9.19 -6.02
N GLY A 85 1.48 9.31 -7.35
CA GLY A 85 1.94 10.46 -8.11
C GLY A 85 1.22 11.76 -7.72
N LEU A 86 -0.10 11.70 -7.52
CA LEU A 86 -0.90 12.83 -7.07
C LEU A 86 -0.49 13.29 -5.66
N VAL A 87 -0.27 12.35 -4.74
CA VAL A 87 0.20 12.65 -3.38
C VAL A 87 1.61 13.23 -3.41
N ALA A 88 2.53 12.66 -4.20
CA ALA A 88 3.88 13.19 -4.36
C ALA A 88 3.89 14.63 -4.92
N TRP A 89 2.92 14.96 -5.78
CA TRP A 89 2.73 16.33 -6.28
C TRP A 89 2.09 17.28 -5.27
N ARG A 90 1.13 16.80 -4.46
CA ARG A 90 0.32 17.63 -3.55
C ARG A 90 0.86 17.73 -2.13
N ALA A 91 1.70 16.81 -1.70
CA ALA A 91 2.25 16.76 -0.35
C ALA A 91 3.74 17.15 -0.35
N PRO A 92 4.07 18.46 -0.35
CA PRO A 92 5.44 18.92 -0.09
C PRO A 92 5.94 18.51 1.30
N VAL A 93 5.04 18.16 2.23
CA VAL A 93 5.38 17.59 3.55
C VAL A 93 6.17 16.27 3.46
N VAL A 94 6.03 15.49 2.37
CA VAL A 94 6.84 14.29 2.14
C VAL A 94 8.26 14.66 1.67
N ARG A 95 8.44 15.86 1.08
CA ARG A 95 9.76 16.38 0.68
C ARG A 95 10.58 16.87 1.87
N ASP A 96 9.93 17.37 2.92
CA ASP A 96 10.60 17.93 4.12
C ASP A 96 10.97 16.89 5.19
N LEU A 97 10.52 15.63 5.08
CA LEU A 97 10.76 14.60 6.11
C LEU A 97 12.08 13.82 5.96
N GLY A 98 12.96 14.17 5.00
CA GLY A 98 14.27 13.52 4.93
C GLY A 98 15.05 13.71 3.64
N VAL A 99 15.44 14.95 3.33
CA VAL A 99 16.76 15.26 2.73
C VAL A 99 17.24 16.59 3.30
N SER A 100 17.65 16.59 4.57
CA SER A 100 18.55 17.60 5.16
C SER A 100 19.29 17.00 6.34
#